data_AF-A0A4R0RNR8-F1
#
_entry.id   AF-A0A4R0RNR8-F1
#
_cell.length_a   1.000
_cell.length_b   1.000
_cell.length_c   1.000
_cell.angle_alpha   90.00
_cell.angle_beta   90.00
_cell.angle_gamma   90.00
#
_symmetry.space_group_name_H-M   'P 1'
#
loop_
_entity.id
_entity.type
_entity.pdbx_description
1 polymer ?
#
loop_
_entity_poly.entity_id
_entity_poly.type
_entity_poly.pdbx_seq_one_letter_code
_entity_poly.pdbx_strand_id
1 'polypeptide(L)'
;MPASPTYPTRPHRTATHAIPGFISPRKPKQRPINDLTIPELSEKHARNKRILSNPGPSTSVYVQRLSAEQVAIEARLAELVGVEKIQEMLERTTISDDNGMKVDGESEPQAHDDRLEAPVISRRLETKQRILNSYGASIAKDSNVNTFSFEEAARIEKEAHAQDERRRQEAEERKRRRGLPIKGEVLTEKERAARIWAFMNYKPTESDLEDDDDDDKDSDDDDPAAWFDDDQDDGRKGQDIVEPDDHDFSTIIRVDEAHIPRSMLYEPRDDE
;
A
#
# COMPACT_ATOMS: atom_id res chain seq x y z
N MET A 1 21.75 40.27 22.87
CA MET A 1 21.08 39.14 22.21
C MET A 1 21.59 39.07 20.78
N PRO A 2 22.45 38.11 20.41
CA PRO A 2 22.94 37.97 19.04
C PRO A 2 21.85 37.36 18.14
N ALA A 3 21.67 37.95 16.95
CA ALA A 3 20.70 37.51 15.94
C ALA A 3 21.16 36.21 15.24
N SER A 4 20.20 35.31 15.01
CA SER A 4 20.38 34.04 14.31
C SER A 4 20.74 34.25 12.83
N PRO A 5 21.58 33.38 12.22
CA PRO A 5 21.95 33.50 10.81
C PRO A 5 20.83 32.98 9.90
N THR A 6 20.34 33.85 9.01
CA THR A 6 19.43 33.48 7.91
C THR A 6 20.22 32.71 6.85
N TYR A 7 19.84 31.44 6.60
CA TYR A 7 20.44 30.62 5.54
C TYR A 7 20.00 31.12 4.15
N PRO A 8 20.89 31.12 3.14
CA PRO A 8 20.51 31.47 1.78
C PRO A 8 19.70 30.34 1.15
N THR A 9 18.45 30.63 0.81
CA THR A 9 17.56 29.79 0.01
C THR A 9 18.25 29.44 -1.32
N ARG A 10 18.35 28.14 -1.63
CA ARG A 10 18.94 27.66 -2.89
C ARG A 10 18.19 28.29 -4.07
N PRO A 11 18.89 28.81 -5.11
CA PRO A 11 18.23 29.26 -6.31
C PRO A 11 17.61 28.07 -7.04
N HIS A 12 16.29 28.15 -7.29
CA HIS A 12 15.62 27.28 -8.25
C HIS A 12 16.40 27.28 -9.55
N ARG A 13 16.76 26.09 -10.05
CA ARG A 13 17.29 25.91 -11.40
C ARG A 13 16.28 26.46 -12.39
N THR A 14 16.50 27.69 -12.84
CA THR A 14 15.77 28.29 -13.94
C THR A 14 16.00 27.43 -15.17
N ALA A 15 14.90 27.05 -15.80
CA ALA A 15 14.89 26.34 -17.06
C ALA A 15 15.79 27.09 -18.06
N THR A 16 16.78 26.37 -18.55
CA THR A 16 17.74 26.80 -19.56
C THR A 16 17.05 27.54 -20.70
N HIS A 17 17.60 28.70 -21.06
CA HIS A 17 17.39 29.41 -22.33
C HIS A 17 17.74 28.50 -23.53
N ALA A 18 16.88 27.53 -23.84
CA ALA A 18 17.02 26.68 -25.01
C ALA A 18 16.42 27.41 -26.22
N ILE A 19 17.15 27.41 -27.32
CA ILE A 19 16.74 27.97 -28.61
C ILE A 19 15.38 27.33 -29.00
N PRO A 20 14.34 28.13 -29.30
CA PRO A 20 13.04 27.61 -29.73
C PRO A 20 13.21 26.65 -30.91
N GLY A 21 12.81 25.38 -30.75
CA GLY A 21 12.88 24.35 -31.79
C GLY A 21 13.90 23.21 -31.58
N PHE A 22 14.84 23.33 -30.63
CA PHE A 22 15.78 22.25 -30.28
C PHE A 22 15.46 21.58 -28.93
N ILE A 23 14.23 21.72 -28.46
CA ILE A 23 13.77 21.03 -27.26
C ILE A 23 13.44 19.59 -27.67
N SER A 24 14.27 18.63 -27.25
CA SER A 24 13.93 17.22 -27.40
C SER A 24 12.55 16.98 -26.76
N PRO A 25 11.63 16.28 -27.43
CA PRO A 25 10.32 16.01 -26.87
C PRO A 25 10.49 15.35 -25.50
N ARG A 26 9.71 15.82 -24.52
CA ARG A 26 9.73 15.24 -23.18
C ARG A 26 9.50 13.74 -23.31
N LYS A 27 10.41 12.93 -22.76
CA LYS A 27 10.27 11.47 -22.78
C LYS A 27 8.89 11.11 -22.20
N PRO A 28 8.15 10.18 -22.82
CA PRO A 28 6.87 9.75 -22.29
C PRO A 28 7.07 9.25 -20.85
N LYS A 29 6.19 9.68 -19.94
CA LYS A 29 6.21 9.21 -18.56
C LYS A 29 6.05 7.69 -18.56
N GLN A 30 6.84 7.00 -17.74
CA GLN A 30 6.68 5.56 -17.57
C GLN A 30 5.30 5.30 -16.97
N ARG A 31 4.52 4.40 -17.60
CA ARG A 31 3.23 3.97 -17.07
C ARG A 31 3.45 3.21 -15.75
N PRO A 32 2.58 3.41 -14.74
CA PRO A 32 2.68 2.67 -13.49
C PRO A 32 2.43 1.17 -13.74
N ILE A 33 2.97 0.32 -12.87
CA ILE A 33 2.90 -1.14 -13.02
C ILE A 33 1.45 -1.64 -13.01
N ASN A 34 0.57 -0.95 -12.26
CA ASN A 34 -0.83 -1.32 -12.08
C ASN A 34 -1.65 -1.24 -13.37
N ASP A 35 -1.26 -0.38 -14.31
CA ASP A 35 -1.98 -0.11 -15.56
C ASP A 35 -1.48 -0.98 -16.73
N LEU A 36 -0.47 -1.82 -16.51
CA LEU A 36 0.12 -2.65 -17.55
C LEU A 36 -0.67 -3.95 -17.71
N THR A 37 -0.81 -4.37 -18.96
CA THR A 37 -1.41 -5.65 -19.32
C THR A 37 -0.44 -6.81 -19.04
N ILE A 38 -0.95 -8.04 -18.90
CA ILE A 38 -0.15 -9.26 -18.69
C ILE A 38 1.03 -9.39 -19.68
N PRO A 39 0.85 -9.23 -21.01
CA PRO A 39 1.96 -9.31 -21.95
C PRO A 39 3.00 -8.21 -21.71
N GLU A 40 2.57 -6.98 -21.45
CA GLU A 40 3.48 -5.85 -21.16
C GLU A 40 4.26 -6.07 -19.85
N LEU A 41 3.62 -6.61 -18.81
CA LEU A 41 4.27 -7.00 -17.55
C LEU A 41 5.32 -8.09 -17.79
N SER A 42 5.02 -9.08 -18.62
CA SER A 42 5.96 -10.16 -18.95
C SER A 42 7.18 -9.65 -19.72
N GLU A 43 6.98 -8.74 -20.68
CA GLU A 43 8.06 -8.11 -21.44
C GLU A 43 8.95 -7.26 -20.52
N LYS A 44 8.32 -6.47 -19.64
CA LYS A 44 9.03 -5.64 -18.66
C LYS A 44 9.82 -6.49 -17.67
N HIS A 45 9.25 -7.59 -17.19
CA HIS A 45 9.93 -8.57 -16.34
C HIS A 45 11.15 -9.19 -17.04
N ALA A 46 11.01 -9.61 -18.29
CA ALA A 46 12.11 -10.17 -19.08
C ALA A 46 13.21 -9.13 -19.32
N ARG A 47 12.84 -7.87 -19.59
CA ARG A 47 13.78 -6.76 -19.75
C ARG A 47 14.54 -6.47 -18.46
N ASN A 48 13.85 -6.38 -17.32
CA ASN A 48 14.49 -6.13 -16.02
C ASN A 48 15.41 -7.29 -15.65
N LYS A 49 14.99 -8.54 -15.87
CA LYS A 49 15.83 -9.73 -15.69
C LYS A 49 17.11 -9.68 -16.52
N ARG A 50 17.02 -9.25 -17.79
CA ARG A 50 18.19 -9.08 -18.67
C ARG A 50 19.15 -7.98 -18.19
N ILE A 51 18.62 -6.91 -17.61
CA ILE A 51 19.44 -5.82 -17.05
C ILE A 51 20.12 -6.28 -15.78
N LEU A 52 19.40 -7.00 -14.91
CA LEU A 52 19.96 -7.55 -13.67
C LEU A 52 20.98 -8.66 -13.93
N SER A 53 20.81 -9.47 -15.00
CA SER A 53 21.77 -10.51 -15.37
C SER A 53 23.05 -9.98 -16.01
N ASN A 54 23.02 -8.76 -16.57
CA ASN A 54 24.18 -8.09 -17.14
C ASN A 54 24.55 -6.88 -16.28
N PRO A 55 25.33 -7.07 -15.19
CA PRO A 55 25.79 -5.97 -14.35
C PRO A 55 26.83 -5.13 -15.12
N GLY A 56 26.36 -4.24 -16.00
CA GLY A 56 27.15 -3.13 -16.52
C GLY A 56 27.43 -2.10 -15.42
N PRO A 57 28.03 -0.94 -15.74
CA PRO A 57 28.19 0.17 -14.79
C PRO A 57 26.81 0.78 -14.46
N SER A 58 26.02 0.06 -13.68
CA SER A 58 24.75 0.50 -13.12
C SER A 58 24.97 0.95 -11.68
N THR A 59 24.35 2.06 -11.30
CA THR A 59 24.43 2.57 -9.93
C THR A 59 23.71 1.59 -8.98
N SER A 60 24.21 1.45 -7.75
CA SER A 60 23.59 0.60 -6.72
C SER A 60 22.11 0.92 -6.51
N VAL A 61 21.75 2.20 -6.56
CA VAL A 61 20.36 2.70 -6.48
C VAL A 61 19.50 2.22 -7.66
N TYR A 62 20.06 2.17 -8.87
CA TYR A 62 19.34 1.69 -10.04
C TYR A 62 19.04 0.19 -9.97
N VAL A 63 19.99 -0.61 -9.49
CA VAL A 63 19.81 -2.05 -9.26
C VAL A 63 18.76 -2.31 -8.20
N GLN A 64 18.80 -1.58 -7.08
CA GLN A 64 17.79 -1.68 -6.01
C GLN A 64 16.39 -1.36 -6.54
N ARG A 65 16.24 -0.24 -7.27
CA ARG A 65 14.96 0.13 -7.88
C ARG A 65 14.45 -0.94 -8.84
N LEU A 66 15.32 -1.48 -9.71
CA LEU A 66 14.95 -2.55 -10.64
C LEU A 66 14.51 -3.83 -9.91
N SER A 67 15.19 -4.19 -8.81
CA SER A 67 14.81 -5.36 -8.01
C SER A 67 13.44 -5.19 -7.33
N ALA A 68 13.15 -4.01 -6.78
CA ALA A 68 11.84 -3.70 -6.22
C ALA A 68 10.75 -3.72 -7.29
N GLU A 69 11.06 -3.20 -8.48
CA GLU A 69 10.16 -3.25 -9.64
C GLU A 69 9.91 -4.69 -10.11
N GLN A 70 10.92 -5.57 -10.07
CA GLN A 70 10.78 -6.99 -10.38
C GLN A 70 9.77 -7.68 -9.44
N VAL A 71 9.91 -7.46 -8.13
CA VAL A 71 9.00 -8.00 -7.11
C VAL A 71 7.57 -7.48 -7.31
N ALA A 72 7.42 -6.19 -7.60
CA ALA A 72 6.10 -5.60 -7.86
C ALA A 72 5.43 -6.19 -9.12
N ILE A 73 6.20 -6.45 -10.18
CA ILE A 73 5.68 -7.10 -11.40
C ILE A 73 5.28 -8.55 -11.11
N GLU A 74 6.08 -9.30 -10.37
CA GLU A 74 5.77 -10.69 -9.99
C GLU A 74 4.48 -10.76 -9.15
N ALA A 75 4.32 -9.86 -8.18
CA ALA A 75 3.10 -9.76 -7.39
C ALA A 75 1.87 -9.46 -8.26
N ARG A 76 1.99 -8.51 -9.20
CA ARG A 76 0.89 -8.15 -10.11
C ARG A 76 0.53 -9.27 -11.07
N LEU A 77 1.51 -10.00 -11.60
CA LEU A 77 1.26 -11.16 -12.45
C LEU A 77 0.54 -12.28 -11.68
N ALA A 78 0.95 -12.53 -10.43
CA ALA A 78 0.28 -13.51 -9.58
C ALA A 78 -1.17 -13.12 -9.26
N GLU A 79 -1.43 -11.83 -9.04
CA GLU A 79 -2.78 -11.30 -8.84
C GLU A 79 -3.65 -11.49 -10.08
N LEU A 80 -3.18 -11.05 -11.26
CA LEU A 80 -3.95 -11.14 -12.50
C LEU A 80 -4.27 -12.59 -12.90
N VAL A 81 -3.30 -13.51 -12.80
CA VAL A 81 -3.51 -14.94 -13.05
C VAL A 81 -4.47 -15.55 -12.01
N GLY A 82 -4.43 -15.07 -10.77
CA GLY A 82 -5.38 -15.46 -9.73
C GLY A 82 -6.81 -15.03 -10.05
N VAL A 83 -6.99 -13.81 -10.59
CA VAL A 83 -8.30 -13.29 -11.01
C VAL A 83 -8.87 -14.06 -12.20
N GLU A 84 -8.04 -14.43 -13.19
CA GLU A 84 -8.48 -15.26 -14.33
C GLU A 84 -9.05 -16.61 -13.85
N LYS A 85 -8.40 -17.25 -12.86
CA LYS A 85 -8.89 -18.49 -12.27
C LYS A 85 -10.24 -18.32 -11.57
N ILE A 86 -10.46 -17.19 -10.88
CA ILE A 86 -11.75 -16.88 -10.24
C ILE A 86 -12.82 -16.68 -11.31
N GLN A 87 -12.50 -15.96 -12.39
CA GLN A 87 -13.42 -15.75 -13.49
C GLN A 87 -13.80 -17.09 -14.16
N GLU A 88 -12.82 -17.96 -14.43
CA GLU A 88 -13.07 -19.31 -14.96
C GLU A 88 -13.97 -20.14 -14.03
N MET A 89 -13.76 -20.05 -12.72
CA MET A 89 -14.62 -20.71 -11.73
C MET A 89 -16.05 -20.14 -11.74
N LEU A 90 -16.20 -18.82 -11.84
CA LEU A 90 -17.50 -18.16 -11.90
C LEU A 90 -18.27 -18.50 -13.19
N GLU A 91 -17.58 -18.56 -14.33
CA GLU A 91 -18.17 -18.97 -15.61
C GLU A 91 -18.67 -20.43 -15.57
N ARG A 92 -18.00 -21.29 -14.80
CA ARG A 92 -18.41 -22.68 -14.58
C ARG A 92 -19.53 -22.83 -13.56
N THR A 93 -19.70 -21.89 -12.64
CA THR A 93 -20.79 -21.95 -11.65
C THR A 93 -22.09 -21.51 -12.29
N THR A 94 -23.01 -22.44 -12.52
CA THR A 94 -24.37 -22.12 -12.97
C THR A 94 -25.33 -22.20 -11.78
N ILE A 95 -25.99 -21.09 -11.46
CA ILE A 95 -26.98 -21.05 -10.38
C ILE A 95 -28.33 -21.48 -10.98
N SER A 96 -28.78 -22.69 -10.67
CA SER A 96 -30.13 -23.16 -10.99
C SER A 96 -31.08 -22.82 -9.83
N ASP A 97 -32.19 -22.16 -10.13
CA ASP A 97 -33.13 -21.55 -9.17
C ASP A 97 -33.99 -22.58 -8.39
N ASP A 98 -33.99 -23.84 -8.83
CA ASP A 98 -34.69 -24.93 -8.14
C ASP A 98 -33.69 -26.03 -7.74
N ASN A 99 -33.35 -26.01 -6.45
CA ASN A 99 -32.74 -27.12 -5.70
C ASN A 99 -31.26 -27.45 -5.98
N GLY A 100 -30.38 -26.71 -5.29
CA GLY A 100 -29.01 -27.11 -4.98
C GLY A 100 -27.95 -26.50 -5.89
N MET A 101 -27.03 -25.72 -5.30
CA MET A 101 -25.82 -25.28 -5.99
C MET A 101 -25.01 -26.52 -6.43
N LYS A 102 -25.04 -26.85 -7.72
CA LYS A 102 -24.17 -27.89 -8.29
C LYS A 102 -22.86 -27.22 -8.69
N VAL A 103 -21.85 -27.38 -7.85
CA VAL A 103 -20.47 -27.10 -8.21
C VAL A 103 -19.99 -28.32 -9.00
N ASP A 104 -20.17 -28.31 -10.32
CA ASP A 104 -19.56 -29.29 -11.21
C ASP A 104 -18.04 -29.01 -11.27
N GLY A 105 -17.32 -29.42 -10.24
CA GLY A 105 -15.90 -29.10 -10.06
C GLY A 105 -15.15 -29.94 -9.03
N GLU A 106 -15.79 -30.90 -8.37
CA GLU A 106 -15.04 -31.98 -7.71
C GLU A 106 -14.64 -33.00 -8.78
N SER A 107 -13.54 -32.70 -9.47
CA SER A 107 -12.76 -33.76 -10.10
C SER A 107 -12.21 -34.61 -8.98
N GLU A 108 -12.83 -35.78 -8.77
CA GLU A 108 -12.19 -36.92 -8.13
C GLU A 108 -10.74 -37.01 -8.63
N PRO A 109 -9.75 -37.13 -7.73
CA PRO A 109 -8.42 -37.49 -8.18
C PRO A 109 -8.51 -38.91 -8.75
N GLN A 110 -8.48 -39.02 -10.08
CA GLN A 110 -8.28 -40.31 -10.75
C GLN A 110 -6.90 -40.84 -10.34
N ALA A 111 -6.92 -41.68 -9.29
CA ALA A 111 -5.88 -42.65 -9.05
C ALA A 111 -6.04 -43.75 -10.09
N HIS A 112 -5.16 -43.79 -11.08
CA HIS A 112 -4.68 -45.02 -11.74
C HIS A 112 -3.54 -44.67 -12.69
N ASP A 113 -2.31 -44.60 -12.17
CA ASP A 113 -1.23 -45.41 -12.74
C ASP A 113 -0.16 -45.69 -11.67
N ASP A 114 0.29 -46.93 -11.62
CA ASP A 114 1.13 -47.52 -10.58
C ASP A 114 2.54 -46.93 -10.59
N ARG A 115 2.91 -46.20 -9.51
CA ARG A 115 4.25 -46.24 -8.88
C ARG A 115 4.30 -45.39 -7.61
N LEU A 116 4.09 -46.06 -6.48
CA LEU A 116 4.56 -45.78 -5.11
C LEU A 116 5.28 -44.43 -4.87
N GLU A 117 4.56 -43.36 -4.52
CA GLU A 117 5.07 -42.34 -3.59
C GLU A 117 3.91 -41.80 -2.72
N ALA A 118 4.05 -41.94 -1.39
CA ALA A 118 3.09 -41.45 -0.42
C ALA A 118 2.90 -39.92 -0.53
N PRO A 119 1.70 -39.37 -0.23
CA PRO A 119 1.51 -37.93 -0.27
C PRO A 119 2.39 -37.29 0.78
N VAL A 120 3.45 -36.61 0.34
CA VAL A 120 4.27 -35.75 1.19
C VAL A 120 3.38 -34.58 1.59
N ILE A 121 2.65 -34.75 2.69
CA ILE A 121 1.99 -33.66 3.41
C ILE A 121 3.11 -32.66 3.70
N SER A 122 3.15 -31.60 2.92
CA SER A 122 4.26 -30.65 2.94
C SER A 122 4.41 -30.10 4.36
N ARG A 123 5.60 -30.20 4.95
CA ARG A 123 5.90 -29.72 6.33
C ARG A 123 5.44 -28.28 6.60
N ARG A 124 5.27 -27.49 5.53
CA ARG A 124 4.76 -26.11 5.55
C ARG A 124 3.27 -26.04 5.93
N LEU A 125 2.45 -27.02 5.52
CA LEU A 125 1.03 -27.10 5.92
C LEU A 125 0.90 -27.45 7.40
N GLU A 126 1.73 -28.37 7.90
CA GLU A 126 1.73 -28.74 9.32
C GLU A 126 2.20 -27.60 10.23
N THR A 127 3.21 -26.82 9.82
CA THR A 127 3.65 -25.64 10.59
C THR A 127 2.58 -24.57 10.63
N LYS A 128 1.90 -24.29 9.51
CA LYS A 128 0.78 -23.34 9.47
C LYS A 128 -0.37 -23.78 10.38
N GLN A 129 -0.75 -25.06 10.35
CA GLN A 129 -1.78 -25.60 11.26
C GLN A 129 -1.35 -25.52 12.73
N ARG A 130 -0.08 -25.79 13.04
CA ARG A 130 0.44 -25.72 14.40
C ARG A 130 0.47 -24.28 14.95
N ILE A 131 0.88 -23.32 14.12
CA ILE A 131 0.91 -21.90 14.49
C ILE A 131 -0.52 -21.38 14.71
N LEU A 132 -1.46 -21.73 13.81
CA LEU A 132 -2.86 -21.32 13.93
C LEU A 132 -3.51 -21.87 15.21
N ASN A 133 -3.25 -23.14 15.53
CA ASN A 133 -3.73 -23.76 16.76
C ASN A 133 -3.10 -23.17 18.02
N SER A 134 -1.81 -22.81 17.97
CA SER A 134 -1.15 -22.12 19.10
C SER A 134 -1.68 -20.70 19.30
N TYR A 135 -1.99 -19.98 18.21
CA TYR A 135 -2.48 -18.60 18.27
C TYR A 135 -3.94 -18.53 18.75
N GLY A 136 -4.78 -19.48 18.32
CA GLY A 136 -6.15 -19.61 18.83
C GLY A 136 -6.19 -19.96 20.33
N ALA A 137 -5.23 -20.75 20.81
CA ALA A 137 -5.12 -21.13 22.22
C ALA A 137 -4.55 -20.01 23.11
N SER A 138 -3.69 -19.12 22.60
CA SER A 138 -3.17 -17.97 23.35
C SER A 138 -4.20 -16.84 23.48
N ILE A 139 -5.06 -16.63 22.48
CA ILE A 139 -6.17 -15.66 22.54
C ILE A 139 -7.17 -16.03 23.65
N ALA A 140 -7.41 -17.32 23.88
CA ALA A 140 -8.32 -17.77 24.94
C ALA A 140 -7.74 -17.65 26.37
N LYS A 141 -6.41 -17.48 26.50
CA LYS A 141 -5.73 -17.48 27.81
C LYS A 141 -5.41 -16.07 28.32
N ASP A 142 -5.21 -15.12 27.42
CA ASP A 142 -5.05 -13.69 27.73
C ASP A 142 -6.37 -12.94 27.50
N SER A 143 -7.40 -13.29 28.27
CA SER A 143 -8.71 -12.64 28.26
C SER A 143 -8.71 -11.23 28.90
N ASN A 144 -7.59 -10.51 28.80
CA ASN A 144 -7.44 -9.13 29.24
C ASN A 144 -7.19 -8.16 28.06
N VAL A 145 -7.33 -8.66 26.83
CA VAL A 145 -7.61 -7.80 25.68
C VAL A 145 -9.08 -7.39 25.83
N ASN A 146 -9.36 -6.10 25.90
CA ASN A 146 -10.71 -5.52 25.81
C ASN A 146 -11.38 -5.96 24.49
N THR A 147 -11.85 -7.20 24.45
CA THR A 147 -12.69 -7.70 23.38
C THR A 147 -14.04 -7.05 23.61
N PHE A 148 -14.26 -5.91 22.94
CA PHE A 148 -15.57 -5.30 22.83
C PHE A 148 -16.58 -6.41 22.53
N SER A 149 -17.65 -6.47 23.30
CA SER A 149 -18.70 -7.47 23.04
C SER A 149 -19.21 -7.27 21.61
N PHE A 150 -19.65 -8.34 20.95
CA PHE A 150 -20.17 -8.23 19.58
C PHE A 150 -21.28 -7.17 19.44
N GLU A 151 -22.09 -7.01 20.48
CA GLU A 151 -23.12 -5.98 20.58
C GLU A 151 -22.53 -4.55 20.66
N GLU A 152 -21.43 -4.38 21.38
CA GLU A 152 -20.73 -3.11 21.51
C GLU A 152 -20.02 -2.71 20.21
N ALA A 153 -19.39 -3.66 19.53
CA ALA A 153 -18.79 -3.44 18.21
C ALA A 153 -19.83 -3.00 17.18
N ALA A 154 -21.00 -3.65 17.15
CA ALA A 154 -22.10 -3.27 16.27
C ALA A 154 -22.69 -1.89 16.61
N ARG A 155 -22.63 -1.46 17.88
CA ARG A 155 -23.06 -0.12 18.30
C ARG A 155 -22.07 0.95 17.83
N ILE A 156 -20.77 0.70 18.01
CA ILE A 156 -19.70 1.62 17.59
C ILE A 156 -19.72 1.79 16.06
N GLU A 157 -19.92 0.72 15.31
CA GLU A 157 -20.01 0.78 13.85
C GLU A 157 -21.18 1.68 13.39
N LYS A 158 -22.35 1.53 14.01
CA LYS A 158 -23.52 2.38 13.69
C LYS A 158 -23.28 3.84 14.04
N GLU A 159 -22.65 4.11 15.19
CA GLU A 159 -22.35 5.47 15.63
C GLU A 159 -21.32 6.15 14.73
N ALA A 160 -20.24 5.44 14.37
CA ALA A 160 -19.21 5.93 13.45
C ALA A 160 -19.78 6.19 12.06
N HIS A 161 -20.62 5.27 11.55
CA HIS A 161 -21.28 5.45 10.25
C HIS A 161 -22.19 6.69 10.24
N ALA A 162 -22.98 6.90 11.30
CA ALA A 162 -23.82 8.09 11.42
C ALA A 162 -22.99 9.39 11.49
N GLN A 163 -21.84 9.36 12.16
CA GLN A 163 -20.95 10.51 12.23
C GLN A 163 -20.30 10.82 10.87
N ASP A 164 -19.85 9.80 10.14
CA ASP A 164 -19.25 9.97 8.83
C ASP A 164 -20.25 10.44 7.78
N GLU A 165 -21.49 9.93 7.81
CA GLU A 165 -22.57 10.46 6.98
C GLU A 165 -22.83 11.94 7.27
N ARG A 166 -22.79 12.35 8.54
CA ARG A 166 -22.98 13.76 8.91
C ARG A 166 -21.85 14.64 8.37
N ARG A 167 -20.59 14.23 8.55
CA ARG A 167 -19.44 14.96 7.99
C ARG A 167 -19.52 15.07 6.47
N ARG A 168 -19.93 13.99 5.81
CA ARG A 168 -20.11 13.97 4.36
C ARG A 168 -21.21 14.93 3.90
N GLN A 169 -22.37 14.93 4.58
CA GLN A 169 -23.46 15.86 4.28
C GLN A 169 -23.05 17.31 4.50
N GLU A 170 -22.35 17.61 5.60
CA GLU A 170 -21.83 18.96 5.87
C GLU A 170 -20.83 19.42 4.79
N ALA A 171 -19.95 18.52 4.33
CA ALA A 171 -19.00 18.82 3.25
C ALA A 171 -19.70 19.00 1.89
N GLU A 172 -20.73 18.19 1.59
CA GLU A 172 -21.54 18.33 0.38
C GLU A 172 -22.39 19.62 0.40
N GLU A 173 -22.93 20.01 1.56
CA GLU A 173 -23.64 21.27 1.74
C GLU A 173 -22.70 22.46 1.59
N ARG A 174 -21.50 22.42 2.18
CA ARG A 174 -20.48 23.47 2.01
C ARG A 174 -20.11 23.63 0.54
N LYS A 175 -19.89 22.53 -0.19
CA LYS A 175 -19.65 22.53 -1.64
C LYS A 175 -20.82 23.11 -2.43
N ARG A 176 -22.05 22.79 -2.02
CA ARG A 176 -23.27 23.34 -2.64
C ARG A 176 -23.40 24.84 -2.39
N ARG A 177 -23.07 25.34 -1.19
CA ARG A 177 -23.08 26.78 -0.86
C ARG A 177 -22.03 27.55 -1.65
N ARG A 178 -20.81 27.01 -1.76
CA ARG A 178 -19.70 27.58 -2.55
C ARG A 178 -19.89 27.43 -4.07
N GLY A 179 -20.96 26.75 -4.52
CA GLY A 179 -21.22 26.57 -5.94
C GLY A 179 -20.13 25.76 -6.65
N LEU A 180 -19.49 24.81 -5.96
CA LEU A 180 -18.53 23.86 -6.53
C LEU A 180 -19.23 22.63 -7.15
N PRO A 181 -18.79 22.12 -8.31
CA PRO A 181 -19.45 21.01 -8.98
C PRO A 181 -19.30 19.72 -8.16
N ILE A 182 -20.42 19.05 -7.86
CA ILE A 182 -20.42 17.77 -7.15
C ILE A 182 -20.10 16.67 -8.16
N LYS A 183 -19.12 15.81 -7.84
CA LYS A 183 -18.72 14.71 -8.73
C LYS A 183 -19.91 13.75 -8.93
N GLY A 184 -20.34 13.56 -10.18
CA GLY A 184 -21.49 12.70 -10.54
C GLY A 184 -22.80 13.44 -10.81
N GLU A 185 -22.84 14.76 -10.62
CA GLU A 185 -24.01 15.58 -10.93
C GLU A 185 -24.16 15.79 -12.45
N VAL A 186 -25.14 15.14 -13.07
CA VAL A 186 -25.55 15.44 -14.45
C VAL A 186 -26.53 16.61 -14.40
N LEU A 187 -25.99 17.83 -14.37
CA LEU A 187 -26.79 19.05 -14.38
C LEU A 187 -27.60 19.16 -15.68
N THR A 188 -28.88 19.45 -15.55
CA THR A 188 -29.71 19.78 -16.71
C THR A 188 -29.26 21.13 -17.30
N GLU A 189 -29.48 21.35 -18.61
CA GLU A 189 -29.05 22.59 -19.27
C GLU A 189 -29.56 23.86 -18.59
N LYS A 190 -30.77 23.80 -18.01
CA LYS A 190 -31.39 24.89 -17.26
C LYS A 190 -30.63 25.20 -15.96
N GLU A 191 -30.23 24.18 -15.23
CA GLU A 191 -29.47 24.34 -13.98
C GLU A 191 -28.06 24.85 -14.27
N ARG A 192 -27.44 24.36 -15.35
CA ARG A 192 -26.14 24.86 -15.81
C ARG A 192 -26.20 26.34 -16.17
N ALA A 193 -27.20 26.75 -16.94
CA ALA A 193 -27.42 28.15 -17.32
C ALA A 193 -27.72 29.03 -16.10
N ALA A 194 -28.53 28.55 -15.14
CA ALA A 194 -28.82 29.25 -13.91
C ALA A 194 -27.56 29.47 -13.05
N ARG A 195 -26.66 28.48 -12.98
CA ARG A 195 -25.38 28.58 -12.25
C ARG A 195 -24.44 29.58 -12.91
N ILE A 196 -24.33 29.55 -14.24
CA ILE A 196 -23.56 30.54 -15.01
C ILE A 196 -24.13 31.94 -14.78
N TRP A 197 -25.46 32.09 -14.80
CA TRP A 197 -26.11 33.38 -14.61
C TRP A 197 -26.00 33.90 -13.18
N ALA A 198 -26.04 33.01 -12.18
CA ALA A 198 -25.78 33.35 -10.79
C ALA A 198 -24.33 33.85 -10.62
N PHE A 199 -23.36 33.14 -11.20
CA PHE A 199 -21.95 33.57 -11.20
C PHE A 199 -21.74 34.93 -11.87
N MET A 200 -22.36 35.17 -13.03
CA MET A 200 -22.21 36.46 -13.74
C MET A 200 -22.84 37.65 -13.00
N ASN A 201 -23.84 37.43 -12.16
CA ASN A 201 -24.52 38.48 -11.40
C ASN A 201 -24.10 38.54 -9.92
N TYR A 202 -23.23 37.63 -9.49
CA TYR A 202 -22.77 37.57 -8.11
C TYR A 202 -21.83 38.75 -7.84
N LYS A 203 -22.16 39.52 -6.80
CA LYS A 203 -21.28 40.54 -6.24
C LYS A 203 -20.65 39.93 -5.00
N PRO A 204 -19.32 39.71 -4.97
CA PRO A 204 -18.65 39.23 -3.78
C PRO A 204 -19.00 40.15 -2.61
N THR A 205 -19.64 39.60 -1.59
CA THR A 205 -19.82 40.28 -0.32
C THR A 205 -18.55 40.11 0.50
N GLU A 206 -18.22 41.05 1.41
CA GLU A 206 -16.97 40.99 2.20
C GLU A 206 -16.81 39.69 3.00
N SER A 207 -17.89 38.99 3.31
CA SER A 207 -17.91 37.64 3.91
C SER A 207 -17.36 36.51 3.01
N ASP A 208 -17.19 36.75 1.71
CA ASP A 208 -16.73 35.76 0.71
C ASP A 208 -15.22 35.87 0.44
N LEU A 209 -14.59 36.95 0.93
CA LEU A 209 -13.13 37.18 0.86
C LEU A 209 -12.41 36.71 2.14
N GLU A 210 -13.15 36.46 3.22
CA GLU A 210 -12.59 36.13 4.54
C GLU A 210 -12.39 34.61 4.75
N ASP A 211 -12.77 33.78 3.77
CA ASP A 211 -12.72 32.31 3.85
C ASP A 211 -11.76 31.69 2.79
N ASP A 212 -11.13 32.52 1.95
CA ASP A 212 -10.26 32.11 0.82
C ASP A 212 -8.77 32.02 1.21
N ASP A 213 -8.41 32.44 2.44
CA ASP A 213 -7.05 32.28 2.98
C ASP A 213 -6.82 30.92 3.68
N ASP A 214 -7.84 30.06 3.75
CA ASP A 214 -7.76 28.72 4.38
C ASP A 214 -7.99 27.54 3.40
N ASP A 215 -8.31 27.81 2.12
CA ASP A 215 -8.74 26.81 1.14
C ASP A 215 -7.63 26.34 0.16
N ASP A 216 -6.37 26.76 0.35
CA ASP A 216 -5.18 26.12 -0.25
C ASP A 216 -4.61 24.99 0.66
N LYS A 217 -5.37 24.53 1.66
CA LYS A 217 -5.00 23.42 2.57
C LYS A 217 -5.60 22.05 2.19
N ASP A 218 -6.32 21.95 1.08
CA ASP A 218 -6.84 20.66 0.59
C ASP A 218 -5.78 19.79 -0.14
N SER A 219 -4.50 20.15 -0.03
CA SER A 219 -3.34 19.30 -0.39
C SER A 219 -2.35 19.08 0.75
N ASP A 220 -2.62 19.60 1.95
CA ASP A 220 -1.73 19.48 3.12
C ASP A 220 -2.22 18.45 4.15
N ASP A 221 -3.38 17.82 3.93
CA ASP A 221 -3.87 16.70 4.76
C ASP A 221 -3.13 15.37 4.47
N ASP A 222 -2.21 15.39 3.49
CA ASP A 222 -1.23 14.32 3.21
C ASP A 222 0.20 14.77 3.57
N ASP A 223 0.39 15.76 4.47
CA ASP A 223 1.72 16.01 5.01
C ASP A 223 2.04 14.91 6.05
N PRO A 224 2.94 13.94 5.76
CA PRO A 224 3.29 12.90 6.73
C PRO A 224 3.94 13.47 7.99
N ALA A 225 4.32 14.75 7.98
CA ALA A 225 4.80 15.46 9.16
C ALA A 225 3.68 15.72 10.19
N ALA A 226 2.46 16.02 9.77
CA ALA A 226 1.33 16.29 10.66
C ALA A 226 0.84 15.02 11.39
N TRP A 227 1.16 13.82 10.87
CA TRP A 227 0.90 12.56 11.57
C TRP A 227 1.72 12.39 12.86
N PHE A 228 2.77 13.20 13.03
CA PHE A 228 3.61 13.22 14.24
C PHE A 228 3.40 14.46 15.11
N ASP A 229 2.56 15.41 14.69
CA ASP A 229 2.13 16.52 15.54
C ASP A 229 1.04 15.99 16.51
N ASP A 230 1.51 15.24 17.50
CA ASP A 230 0.73 14.78 18.64
C ASP A 230 0.49 15.97 19.57
N ASP A 231 -0.78 16.36 19.73
CA ASP A 231 -1.26 17.34 20.71
C ASP A 231 -1.20 16.82 22.15
N GLN A 232 -0.62 15.63 22.37
CA GLN A 232 -0.28 15.07 23.67
C GLN A 232 1.22 15.26 23.98
N ASP A 233 1.52 16.35 24.70
CA ASP A 233 2.85 16.66 25.25
C ASP A 233 3.31 15.66 26.34
N ASP A 234 2.49 14.64 26.65
CA ASP A 234 2.81 13.54 27.57
C ASP A 234 3.17 12.29 26.73
N GLY A 235 4.42 12.22 26.26
CA GLY A 235 4.97 11.18 25.37
C GLY A 235 4.87 9.72 25.83
N ARG A 236 3.67 9.21 26.08
CA ARG A 236 3.34 7.83 26.45
C ARG A 236 2.24 7.32 25.54
N LYS A 237 2.63 7.09 24.30
CA LYS A 237 1.85 6.33 23.34
C LYS A 237 1.72 4.87 23.80
N GLY A 238 0.67 4.57 24.57
CA GLY A 238 -0.02 3.26 24.59
C GLY A 238 0.77 1.98 24.88
N GLN A 239 2.04 2.04 25.29
CA GLN A 239 2.82 0.88 25.73
C GLN A 239 3.69 1.29 26.92
N ASP A 240 3.63 0.49 28.00
CA ASP A 240 4.56 0.60 29.11
C ASP A 240 5.92 0.12 28.62
N ILE A 241 6.80 1.06 28.22
CA ILE A 241 8.17 0.73 27.84
C ILE A 241 8.90 0.39 29.14
N VAL A 242 8.86 -0.89 29.51
CA VAL A 242 9.73 -1.43 30.53
C VAL A 242 11.14 -1.40 29.94
N GLU A 243 12.03 -0.58 30.50
CA GLU A 243 13.46 -0.64 30.17
C GLU A 243 13.94 -2.07 30.39
N PRO A 244 14.52 -2.73 29.37
CA PRO A 244 15.15 -4.02 29.55
C PRO A 244 16.21 -3.88 30.64
N ASP A 245 16.21 -4.81 31.58
CA ASP A 245 17.26 -4.92 32.56
C ASP A 245 18.62 -5.11 31.87
N ASP A 246 19.65 -4.40 32.34
CA ASP A 246 21.02 -4.41 31.79
C ASP A 246 21.74 -5.79 31.92
N HIS A 247 21.00 -6.88 32.10
CA HIS A 247 21.53 -8.20 32.40
C HIS A 247 21.57 -9.10 31.15
N ASP A 248 22.80 -9.24 30.65
CA ASP A 248 23.36 -10.45 30.04
C ASP A 248 22.65 -11.03 28.80
N PHE A 249 22.83 -10.37 27.64
CA PHE A 249 22.44 -10.89 26.31
C PHE A 249 23.17 -12.18 25.87
N SER A 250 24.05 -12.73 26.71
CA SER A 250 24.80 -13.97 26.46
C SER A 250 23.90 -15.20 26.26
N THR A 251 22.63 -15.14 26.67
CA THR A 251 21.68 -16.26 26.53
C THR A 251 20.86 -16.23 25.22
N ILE A 252 20.76 -15.07 24.56
CA ILE A 252 19.79 -14.85 23.46
C ILE A 252 20.35 -15.28 22.10
N ILE A 253 21.66 -15.17 21.87
CA ILE A 253 22.30 -15.61 20.61
C ILE A 253 23.27 -16.74 20.91
N ARG A 254 22.83 -17.99 20.73
CA ARG A 254 23.72 -19.16 20.72
C ARG A 254 24.28 -19.34 19.31
N VAL A 255 25.53 -18.96 19.10
CA VAL A 255 26.25 -19.28 17.87
C VAL A 255 26.66 -20.74 17.94
N ASP A 256 26.16 -21.57 17.03
CA ASP A 256 26.58 -22.96 16.90
C ASP A 256 27.94 -23.01 16.19
N GLU A 257 29.03 -23.08 16.99
CA GLU A 257 30.41 -23.07 16.48
C GLU A 257 30.72 -24.24 15.54
N ALA A 258 29.91 -25.31 15.57
CA ALA A 258 30.05 -26.46 14.67
C ALA A 258 29.70 -26.14 13.20
N HIS A 259 28.99 -25.03 12.94
CA HIS A 259 28.55 -24.64 11.59
C HIS A 259 29.33 -23.45 11.01
N ILE A 260 30.45 -23.04 11.63
CA ILE A 260 31.33 -21.99 11.08
C ILE A 260 32.33 -22.68 10.13
N PRO A 261 32.20 -22.53 8.80
CA PRO A 261 33.18 -23.09 7.86
C PRO A 261 34.54 -22.39 8.03
N ARG A 262 35.44 -23.03 8.77
CA ARG A 262 36.87 -22.66 8.82
C ARG A 262 37.54 -23.04 7.50
N SER A 263 37.41 -22.24 6.44
CA SER A 263 38.20 -22.51 5.22
C SER A 263 38.40 -21.37 4.21
N MET A 264 38.17 -20.09 4.55
CA MET A 264 38.24 -19.02 3.51
C MET A 264 39.18 -17.85 3.83
N LEU A 265 39.79 -17.78 5.01
CA LEU A 265 40.61 -16.64 5.41
C LEU A 265 41.85 -17.14 6.16
N TYR A 266 42.92 -17.40 5.40
CA TYR A 266 44.35 -17.45 5.77
C TYR A 266 45.05 -18.75 5.30
N GLU A 267 45.84 -18.63 4.23
CA GLU A 267 46.84 -19.63 3.79
C GLU A 267 48.22 -19.11 4.25
N PRO A 268 48.90 -19.77 5.19
CA PRO A 268 50.27 -19.41 5.56
C PRO A 268 51.21 -19.75 4.38
N ARG A 269 52.10 -18.81 4.03
CA ARG A 269 53.19 -19.04 3.08
C ARG A 269 54.26 -19.90 3.75
N ASP A 270 54.59 -21.02 3.12
CA ASP A 270 55.82 -21.75 3.40
C ASP A 270 56.95 -21.13 2.57
N ASP A 271 57.85 -20.39 3.22
CA ASP A 271 59.14 -19.97 2.64
C ASP A 271 60.21 -21.01 3.06
N GLU A 272 60.74 -21.78 2.10
CA GLU A 272 62.05 -22.44 2.16
C GLU A 272 63.03 -21.76 1.20
#